data_AF-G0P336-F1
#
_entry.id   AF-G0P336-F1
#
_cell.length_a   1.000
_cell.length_b   1.000
_cell.length_c   1.000
_cell.angle_alpha   90.00
_cell.angle_beta   90.00
_cell.angle_gamma   90.00
#
_symmetry.space_group_name_H-M   'P 1'
#
loop_
_entity.id
_entity.type
_entity.pdbx_description
1 polymer ?
#
loop_
_entity_poly.entity_id
_entity_poly.type
_entity_poly.pdbx_seq_one_letter_code
_entity_poly.pdbx_strand_id
1 'polypeptide(L)'
;MHFVKKVPTTEEEKAARAKEQLKRSQQFIHARDRIVAKRDKGEYDDELLSLTQAILEKNADIYTFWNIRRTTIEMRIDANQKLQESSQSTEEEKKMSTQKLENLLSGELFLSYECIKSNPKSYSAWYQRAWILERQAAPDLAKELVLCEKALGMDCRNFHCWDHRRIVARMAKRTEEQELEFSDKLINHNFSNYSAWHYRSIALKNIHHDENTGAMRIDHTLLSSELQKVKNAFYMDAEDQSAWTYTRWLLEVGSGKEFLRPESAAPIELITASFHGNNTTLVFSRAVTIPFLLTFVDTEDTTRWRAFSSTSPNPTSSRVWQYLSDSPLKVVTSKPSDEITTWTELTDQPYINKSRLETIYDVYETKPQPEYIGELLEDCQNLIKEEPDNKWPLYMRTLVLLEYQPVKSHEEIIANLKHLADCIDPKRAEMYRAILSRQKLNFSVREQFDRILGTEHDQLVVRYSELTSLEGVEYLAGLVGTADFQGNQLKEIHRMVLPNVHNLTISENPIESLQPCPSLSHLKFLAIAGTQISSVAAVMPFFQTIPSLDRLIFCETPLVEKTEELRAQLPGVRLIPHWL
;
A
#
# COMPACT_ATOMS: atom_id res chain seq x y z
N MET A 1 -26.74 -0.87 -7.95
CA MET A 1 -27.89 -1.59 -7.34
C MET A 1 -27.33 -2.64 -6.39
N HIS A 2 -27.57 -2.51 -5.09
CA HIS A 2 -27.19 -3.50 -4.08
C HIS A 2 -28.44 -3.98 -3.33
N PHE A 3 -28.45 -5.25 -2.89
CA PHE A 3 -29.48 -5.84 -2.02
C PHE A 3 -30.92 -5.90 -2.58
N VAL A 4 -31.11 -5.89 -3.90
CA VAL A 4 -32.43 -6.20 -4.49
C VAL A 4 -32.68 -7.70 -4.37
N LYS A 5 -33.41 -8.12 -3.33
CA LYS A 5 -33.85 -9.52 -3.18
C LYS A 5 -34.67 -9.91 -4.41
N LYS A 6 -34.30 -11.02 -5.05
CA LYS A 6 -35.12 -11.62 -6.11
C LYS A 6 -36.35 -12.24 -5.44
N VAL A 7 -37.49 -11.57 -5.55
CA VAL A 7 -38.79 -12.10 -5.13
C VAL A 7 -39.40 -12.82 -6.33
N PRO A 8 -39.88 -14.07 -6.19
CA PRO A 8 -40.70 -14.70 -7.22
C PRO A 8 -41.97 -13.88 -7.40
N THR A 9 -42.14 -13.24 -8.54
CA THR A 9 -43.32 -12.44 -8.87
C THR A 9 -44.12 -13.11 -9.97
N THR A 10 -45.44 -13.09 -9.86
CA THR A 10 -46.34 -13.62 -10.89
C THR A 10 -46.25 -12.81 -12.19
N GLU A 11 -46.69 -13.36 -13.31
CA GLU A 11 -46.70 -12.62 -14.59
C GLU A 11 -47.61 -11.38 -14.53
N GLU A 12 -48.69 -11.43 -13.75
CA GLU A 12 -49.59 -10.30 -13.52
C GLU A 12 -48.91 -9.18 -12.72
N GLU A 13 -48.18 -9.53 -11.65
CA GLU A 13 -47.39 -8.56 -10.87
C GLU A 13 -46.24 -7.96 -11.69
N LYS A 14 -45.60 -8.75 -12.55
CA LYS A 14 -44.57 -8.25 -13.48
C LYS A 14 -45.16 -7.24 -14.46
N ALA A 15 -46.32 -7.55 -15.05
CA ALA A 15 -47.01 -6.64 -15.97
C ALA A 15 -47.46 -5.34 -15.28
N ALA A 16 -48.00 -5.43 -14.06
CA ALA A 16 -48.38 -4.26 -13.26
C ALA A 16 -47.15 -3.38 -12.93
N ARG A 17 -46.04 -3.99 -12.48
CA ARG A 17 -44.79 -3.27 -12.19
C ARG A 17 -44.18 -2.64 -13.43
N ALA A 18 -44.24 -3.31 -14.58
CA ALA A 18 -43.77 -2.76 -15.85
C ALA A 18 -44.60 -1.55 -16.28
N LYS A 19 -45.93 -1.60 -16.14
CA LYS A 19 -46.82 -0.47 -16.43
C LYS A 19 -46.54 0.72 -15.53
N GLU A 20 -46.31 0.49 -14.24
CA GLU A 20 -45.93 1.55 -13.29
C GLU A 20 -44.56 2.15 -13.62
N GLN A 21 -43.56 1.31 -13.91
CA GLN A 21 -42.23 1.76 -14.33
C GLN A 21 -42.28 2.60 -15.60
N LEU A 22 -43.10 2.20 -16.59
CA LEU A 22 -43.27 2.96 -17.83
C LEU A 22 -43.85 4.36 -17.56
N LYS A 23 -44.89 4.45 -16.73
CA LYS A 23 -45.48 5.74 -16.33
C LYS A 23 -44.46 6.64 -15.64
N ARG A 24 -43.68 6.09 -14.69
CA ARG A 24 -42.61 6.82 -13.98
C ARG A 24 -41.50 7.26 -14.94
N SER A 25 -41.11 6.40 -15.89
CA SER A 25 -40.10 6.71 -16.91
C SER A 25 -40.54 7.85 -17.82
N GLN A 26 -41.79 7.83 -18.29
CA GLN A 26 -42.34 8.92 -19.11
C GLN A 26 -42.35 10.26 -18.37
N GLN A 27 -42.76 10.27 -17.09
CA GLN A 27 -42.71 11.47 -16.25
C GLN A 27 -41.27 11.99 -16.07
N PHE A 28 -40.32 11.09 -15.86
CA PHE A 28 -38.90 11.45 -15.75
C PHE A 28 -38.36 12.03 -17.04
N ILE A 29 -38.63 11.40 -18.19
CA ILE A 29 -38.17 11.86 -19.51
C ILE A 29 -38.72 13.27 -19.79
N HIS A 30 -40.01 13.49 -19.55
CA HIS A 30 -40.63 14.80 -19.76
C HIS A 30 -39.99 15.89 -18.88
N ALA A 31 -39.77 15.61 -17.59
CA ALA A 31 -39.14 16.56 -16.68
C ALA A 31 -37.66 16.82 -17.05
N ARG A 32 -36.90 15.78 -17.41
CA ARG A 32 -35.52 15.88 -17.90
C ARG A 32 -35.44 16.77 -19.14
N ASP A 33 -36.29 16.54 -20.14
CA ASP A 33 -36.24 17.27 -21.40
C ASP A 33 -36.55 18.75 -21.19
N ARG A 34 -37.48 19.08 -20.29
CA ARG A 34 -37.75 20.46 -19.86
C ARG A 34 -36.55 21.10 -19.17
N ILE A 35 -35.89 20.39 -18.24
CA ILE A 35 -34.68 20.87 -17.55
C ILE A 35 -33.56 21.16 -18.56
N VAL A 36 -33.32 20.23 -19.49
CA VAL A 36 -32.28 20.38 -20.52
C VAL A 36 -32.59 21.57 -21.43
N ALA A 37 -33.83 21.70 -21.90
CA ALA A 37 -34.23 22.82 -22.75
C ALA A 37 -34.05 24.18 -22.06
N LYS A 38 -34.39 24.30 -20.77
CA LYS A 38 -34.17 25.52 -19.99
C LYS A 38 -32.68 25.83 -19.84
N ARG A 39 -31.86 24.83 -19.49
CA ARG A 39 -30.40 24.96 -19.41
C ARG A 39 -29.81 25.46 -20.73
N ASP A 40 -30.20 24.85 -21.85
CA ASP A 40 -29.65 25.17 -23.18
C ASP A 40 -30.02 26.59 -23.63
N LYS A 41 -31.13 27.13 -23.12
CA LYS A 41 -31.53 28.54 -23.31
C LYS A 41 -30.89 29.50 -22.29
N GLY A 42 -30.18 29.00 -21.28
CA GLY A 42 -29.63 29.80 -20.19
C GLY A 42 -30.66 30.27 -19.16
N GLU A 43 -31.83 29.63 -19.09
CA GLU A 43 -32.92 29.97 -18.16
C GLU A 43 -32.69 29.36 -16.76
N TYR A 44 -31.82 29.99 -15.95
CA TYR A 44 -31.49 29.55 -14.58
C TYR A 44 -32.38 30.22 -13.52
N ASP A 45 -33.65 29.80 -13.45
CA ASP A 45 -34.68 30.36 -12.57
C ASP A 45 -35.13 29.40 -11.45
N ASP A 46 -36.07 29.85 -10.61
CA ASP A 46 -36.60 29.06 -9.48
C ASP A 46 -37.42 27.84 -9.97
N GLU A 47 -37.94 27.89 -11.20
CA GLU A 47 -38.59 26.75 -11.83
C GLU A 47 -37.58 25.64 -12.15
N LEU A 48 -36.41 25.97 -12.68
CA LEU A 48 -35.35 25.00 -12.95
C LEU A 48 -34.88 24.29 -11.66
N LEU A 49 -34.77 25.04 -10.56
CA LEU A 49 -34.50 24.47 -9.23
C LEU A 49 -35.64 23.55 -8.78
N SER A 50 -36.90 23.93 -8.98
CA SER A 50 -38.04 23.09 -8.59
C SER A 50 -38.09 21.78 -9.40
N LEU A 51 -37.83 21.85 -10.72
CA LEU A 51 -37.81 20.68 -11.60
C LEU A 51 -36.68 19.71 -11.25
N THR A 52 -35.47 20.23 -11.01
CA THR A 52 -34.32 19.39 -10.64
C THR A 52 -34.51 18.76 -9.26
N GLN A 53 -35.07 19.48 -8.29
CA GLN A 53 -35.39 18.96 -6.95
C GLN A 53 -36.31 17.73 -7.04
N ALA A 54 -37.42 17.84 -7.78
CA ALA A 54 -38.41 16.77 -7.91
C ALA A 54 -37.83 15.45 -8.47
N ILE A 55 -36.73 15.54 -9.21
CA ILE A 55 -36.01 14.37 -9.71
C ILE A 55 -34.95 13.90 -8.70
N LEU A 56 -34.17 14.80 -8.14
CA LEU A 56 -33.06 14.47 -7.22
C LEU A 56 -33.55 13.81 -5.93
N GLU A 57 -34.73 14.19 -5.43
CA GLU A 57 -35.37 13.51 -4.28
C GLU A 57 -35.63 12.02 -4.55
N LYS A 58 -35.81 11.64 -5.83
CA LYS A 58 -36.01 10.25 -6.26
C LYS A 58 -34.71 9.57 -6.65
N ASN A 59 -33.77 10.30 -7.22
CA ASN A 59 -32.46 9.80 -7.63
C ASN A 59 -31.38 10.89 -7.49
N ALA A 60 -30.69 10.87 -6.35
CA ALA A 60 -29.64 11.81 -6.03
C ALA A 60 -28.34 11.60 -6.84
N ASP A 61 -28.20 10.52 -7.60
CA ASP A 61 -26.95 10.21 -8.32
C ASP A 61 -26.85 10.87 -9.69
N ILE A 62 -27.86 11.64 -10.10
CA ILE A 62 -27.84 12.40 -11.36
C ILE A 62 -27.00 13.66 -11.18
N TYR A 63 -25.68 13.49 -11.26
CA TYR A 63 -24.70 14.57 -11.05
C TYR A 63 -24.94 15.80 -11.94
N THR A 64 -25.40 15.60 -13.19
CA THR A 64 -25.72 16.72 -14.11
C THR A 64 -26.75 17.68 -13.53
N PHE A 65 -27.74 17.19 -12.78
CA PHE A 65 -28.76 18.07 -12.19
C PHE A 65 -28.22 18.84 -11.00
N TRP A 66 -27.32 18.25 -10.21
CA TRP A 66 -26.58 19.01 -9.20
C TRP A 66 -25.68 20.07 -9.83
N ASN A 67 -25.04 19.79 -10.97
CA ASN A 67 -24.24 20.79 -11.69
C ASN A 67 -25.11 21.97 -12.13
N ILE A 68 -26.28 21.70 -12.72
CA ILE A 68 -27.23 22.75 -13.13
C ILE A 68 -27.65 23.60 -11.93
N ARG A 69 -27.97 22.96 -10.78
CA ARG A 69 -28.31 23.69 -9.56
C ARG A 69 -27.18 24.58 -9.08
N ARG A 70 -25.93 24.09 -9.06
CA ARG A 70 -24.77 24.89 -8.68
C ARG A 70 -24.60 26.10 -9.58
N THR A 71 -24.72 25.93 -10.90
CA THR A 71 -24.69 27.07 -11.84
C THR A 71 -25.79 28.09 -11.51
N THR A 72 -27.02 27.66 -11.25
CA THR A 72 -28.09 28.57 -10.84
C THR A 72 -27.79 29.30 -9.54
N ILE A 73 -27.25 28.60 -8.54
CA ILE A 73 -26.92 29.18 -7.22
C ILE A 73 -25.75 30.16 -7.35
N GLU A 74 -24.70 29.83 -8.10
CA GLU A 74 -23.56 30.71 -8.38
C GLU A 74 -24.04 32.03 -9.00
N MET A 75 -24.95 31.98 -9.98
CA MET A 75 -25.55 33.20 -10.54
C MET A 75 -26.29 34.04 -9.50
N ARG A 76 -26.93 33.43 -8.49
CA ARG A 76 -27.59 34.15 -7.39
C ARG A 76 -26.58 34.74 -6.40
N ILE A 77 -25.47 34.06 -6.15
CA ILE A 77 -24.35 34.57 -5.35
C ILE A 77 -23.75 35.81 -6.04
N ASP A 78 -23.43 35.72 -7.33
CA ASP A 78 -22.86 36.82 -8.11
C ASP A 78 -23.81 38.02 -8.17
N ALA A 79 -25.11 37.78 -8.36
CA ALA A 79 -26.12 38.83 -8.34
C ALA A 79 -26.20 39.51 -6.97
N ASN A 80 -26.13 38.75 -5.88
CA ASN A 80 -26.11 39.31 -4.53
C ASN A 80 -24.86 40.16 -4.31
N GLN A 81 -23.68 39.68 -4.72
CA GLN A 81 -22.42 40.41 -4.58
C GLN A 81 -22.45 41.74 -5.33
N LYS A 82 -22.91 41.76 -6.58
CA LYS A 82 -23.08 43.00 -7.37
C LYS A 82 -24.01 44.01 -6.69
N LEU A 83 -25.08 43.52 -6.05
CA LEU A 83 -25.98 44.38 -5.26
C LEU A 83 -25.31 44.93 -4.00
N GLN A 84 -24.45 44.16 -3.33
CA GLN A 84 -23.70 44.64 -2.17
C GLN A 84 -22.72 45.76 -2.55
N GLU A 85 -22.05 45.62 -3.70
CA GLU A 85 -21.06 46.57 -4.21
C GLU A 85 -21.68 47.82 -4.85
N SER A 86 -22.97 47.78 -5.20
CA SER A 86 -23.69 48.90 -5.80
C SER A 86 -23.88 50.06 -4.83
N SER A 87 -23.40 51.25 -5.21
CA SER A 87 -23.63 52.51 -4.49
C SER A 87 -25.07 53.04 -4.61
N GLN A 88 -25.85 52.49 -5.54
CA GLN A 88 -27.23 52.91 -5.81
C GLN A 88 -28.27 52.09 -5.03
N SER A 89 -27.86 50.95 -4.44
CA SER A 89 -28.74 50.05 -3.70
C SER A 89 -28.83 50.45 -2.24
N THR A 90 -30.05 50.47 -1.70
CA THR A 90 -30.32 50.78 -0.30
C THR A 90 -29.85 49.66 0.63
N GLU A 91 -29.58 49.97 1.89
CA GLU A 91 -29.21 48.94 2.89
C GLU A 91 -30.32 47.90 3.10
N GLU A 92 -31.58 48.30 2.96
CA GLU A 92 -32.72 47.39 3.04
C GLU A 92 -32.73 46.37 1.88
N GLU A 93 -32.46 46.82 0.65
CA GLU A 93 -32.35 45.95 -0.52
C GLU A 93 -31.17 44.98 -0.41
N LYS A 94 -30.02 45.47 0.08
CA LYS A 94 -28.82 44.66 0.33
C LYS A 94 -29.08 43.56 1.35
N LYS A 95 -29.75 43.90 2.45
CA LYS A 95 -30.14 42.95 3.50
C LYS A 95 -31.14 41.93 2.99
N MET A 96 -32.16 42.37 2.23
CA MET A 96 -33.15 41.48 1.63
C MET A 96 -32.55 40.47 0.64
N SER A 97 -31.63 40.92 -0.23
CA SER A 97 -30.93 40.04 -1.17
C SER A 97 -30.10 38.98 -0.45
N THR A 98 -29.35 39.38 0.59
CA THR A 98 -28.56 38.46 1.43
C THR A 98 -29.46 37.43 2.13
N GLN A 99 -30.58 37.87 2.72
CA GLN A 99 -31.54 36.95 3.33
C GLN A 99 -32.13 35.96 2.31
N LYS A 100 -32.44 36.42 1.09
CA LYS A 100 -32.96 35.56 0.02
C LYS A 100 -31.93 34.50 -0.39
N LEU A 101 -30.66 34.88 -0.50
CA LEU A 101 -29.56 33.95 -0.79
C LEU A 101 -29.40 32.92 0.33
N GLU A 102 -29.38 33.34 1.59
CA GLU A 102 -29.26 32.43 2.73
C GLU A 102 -30.45 31.46 2.85
N ASN A 103 -31.67 31.92 2.53
CA ASN A 103 -32.84 31.06 2.45
C ASN A 103 -32.70 30.00 1.35
N LEU A 104 -32.15 30.38 0.18
CA LEU A 104 -31.88 29.45 -0.92
C LEU A 104 -30.84 28.39 -0.50
N LEU A 105 -29.72 28.80 0.09
CA LEU A 105 -28.67 27.89 0.56
C LEU A 105 -29.22 26.95 1.65
N SER A 106 -30.05 27.47 2.57
CA SER A 106 -30.73 26.64 3.59
C SER A 106 -31.68 25.61 2.96
N GLY A 107 -32.39 25.98 1.89
CA GLY A 107 -33.21 25.06 1.11
C GLY A 107 -32.39 23.94 0.44
N GLU A 108 -31.20 24.25 -0.07
CA GLU A 108 -30.29 23.25 -0.64
C GLU A 108 -29.72 22.30 0.42
N LEU A 109 -29.46 22.79 1.64
CA LEU A 109 -29.10 21.92 2.77
C LEU A 109 -30.24 20.98 3.14
N PHE A 110 -31.49 21.41 3.04
CA PHE A 110 -32.64 20.53 3.25
C PHE A 110 -32.75 19.48 2.14
N LEU A 111 -32.63 19.87 0.87
CA LEU A 111 -32.67 18.95 -0.26
C LEU A 111 -31.57 17.89 -0.17
N SER A 112 -30.31 18.32 0.03
CA SER A 112 -29.19 17.38 0.18
C SER A 112 -29.39 16.43 1.37
N TYR A 113 -29.96 16.91 2.48
CA TYR A 113 -30.30 16.07 3.62
C TYR A 113 -31.33 14.98 3.27
N GLU A 114 -32.44 15.33 2.60
CA GLU A 114 -33.45 14.34 2.19
C GLU A 114 -32.88 13.34 1.16
N CYS A 115 -32.05 13.83 0.22
CA CYS A 115 -31.34 12.97 -0.73
C CYS A 115 -30.38 11.98 -0.04
N ILE A 116 -29.60 12.43 0.95
CA ILE A 116 -28.68 11.58 1.73
C ILE A 116 -29.48 10.59 2.59
N LYS A 117 -30.58 11.02 3.21
CA LYS A 117 -31.45 10.12 3.99
C LYS A 117 -32.03 9.00 3.13
N SER A 118 -32.39 9.30 1.88
CA SER A 118 -32.90 8.31 0.91
C SER A 118 -31.78 7.43 0.33
N ASN A 119 -30.63 8.02 0.00
CA ASN A 119 -29.45 7.35 -0.54
C ASN A 119 -28.18 7.84 0.18
N PRO A 120 -27.81 7.23 1.32
CA PRO A 120 -26.70 7.70 2.15
C PRO A 120 -25.32 7.48 1.52
N LYS A 121 -25.26 6.85 0.34
CA LYS A 121 -24.04 6.56 -0.43
C LYS A 121 -23.98 7.36 -1.74
N SER A 122 -24.79 8.41 -1.87
CA SER A 122 -24.75 9.29 -3.04
C SER A 122 -23.59 10.27 -2.95
N TYR A 123 -22.57 10.08 -3.78
CA TYR A 123 -21.44 11.03 -3.89
C TYR A 123 -21.90 12.46 -4.14
N SER A 124 -22.84 12.64 -5.08
CA SER A 124 -23.29 13.95 -5.52
C SER A 124 -24.03 14.72 -4.41
N ALA A 125 -24.83 14.02 -3.59
CA ALA A 125 -25.56 14.66 -2.51
C ALA A 125 -24.64 15.12 -1.37
N TRP A 126 -23.67 14.28 -0.98
CA TRP A 126 -22.64 14.66 0.00
C TRP A 126 -21.78 15.82 -0.49
N TYR A 127 -21.34 15.76 -1.75
CA TYR A 127 -20.57 16.84 -2.37
C TYR A 127 -21.37 18.15 -2.38
N GLN A 128 -22.64 18.11 -2.81
CA GLN A 128 -23.49 19.30 -2.82
C GLN A 128 -23.62 19.89 -1.41
N ARG A 129 -23.81 19.05 -0.39
CA ARG A 129 -23.95 19.50 1.00
C ARG A 129 -22.71 20.25 1.48
N ALA A 130 -21.52 19.69 1.28
CA ALA A 130 -20.25 20.35 1.60
C ALA A 130 -20.09 21.67 0.84
N TRP A 131 -20.37 21.66 -0.47
CA TRP A 131 -20.28 22.84 -1.34
C TRP A 131 -21.18 23.99 -0.89
N ILE A 132 -22.37 23.69 -0.35
CA ILE A 132 -23.29 24.70 0.19
C ILE A 132 -22.79 25.23 1.54
N LEU A 133 -22.31 24.37 2.44
CA LEU A 133 -21.79 24.81 3.74
C LEU A 133 -20.63 25.80 3.59
N GLU A 134 -19.78 25.61 2.57
CA GLU A 134 -18.65 26.52 2.28
C GLU A 134 -19.10 27.92 1.80
N ARG A 135 -20.36 28.07 1.39
CA ARG A 135 -20.90 29.30 0.78
C ARG A 135 -21.89 30.04 1.67
N GLN A 136 -22.33 29.47 2.78
CA GLN A 136 -23.13 30.19 3.76
C GLN A 136 -22.27 31.22 4.48
N ALA A 137 -22.83 32.39 4.79
CA ALA A 137 -22.12 33.39 5.57
C ALA A 137 -21.83 32.92 7.01
N ALA A 138 -22.73 32.13 7.60
CA ALA A 138 -22.63 31.59 8.95
C ALA A 138 -23.22 30.16 9.04
N PRO A 139 -22.52 29.14 8.53
CA PRO A 139 -22.99 27.76 8.60
C PRO A 139 -23.04 27.25 10.05
N ASP A 140 -24.10 26.53 10.40
CA ASP A 140 -24.23 25.87 11.71
C ASP A 140 -23.44 24.55 11.73
N LEU A 141 -22.11 24.68 11.84
CA LEU A 141 -21.18 23.55 11.80
C LEU A 141 -21.33 22.63 13.02
N ALA A 142 -21.79 23.14 14.16
CA ALA A 142 -22.04 22.34 15.35
C ALA A 142 -23.20 21.36 15.09
N LYS A 143 -24.31 21.84 14.53
CA LYS A 143 -25.42 20.99 14.09
C LYS A 143 -24.97 19.99 13.03
N GLU A 144 -24.11 20.41 12.10
CA GLU A 144 -23.61 19.52 11.06
C GLU A 144 -22.77 18.37 11.61
N LEU A 145 -21.90 18.63 12.59
CA LEU A 145 -21.13 17.58 13.28
C LEU A 145 -22.03 16.57 14.00
N VAL A 146 -23.12 17.05 14.63
CA VAL A 146 -24.14 16.19 15.25
C VAL A 146 -24.87 15.34 14.21
N LEU A 147 -25.16 15.89 13.03
CA LEU A 147 -25.74 15.13 11.92
C LEU A 147 -24.80 14.03 11.41
N CYS A 148 -23.50 14.33 11.28
CA CYS A 148 -22.49 13.33 10.96
C CYS A 148 -22.46 12.21 12.00
N GLU A 149 -22.44 12.56 13.30
CA GLU A 149 -22.46 11.57 14.37
C GLU A 149 -23.71 10.68 14.31
N LYS A 150 -24.89 11.27 14.10
CA LYS A 150 -26.14 10.51 13.94
C LYS A 150 -26.09 9.57 12.72
N ALA A 151 -25.55 10.04 11.60
CA ALA A 151 -25.39 9.24 10.39
C ALA A 151 -24.42 8.06 10.60
N LEU A 152 -23.31 8.29 11.31
CA LEU A 152 -22.36 7.24 11.69
C LEU A 152 -22.93 6.27 12.73
N GLY A 153 -23.84 6.72 13.59
CA GLY A 153 -24.61 5.82 14.46
C GLY A 153 -25.54 4.88 13.70
N MET A 154 -26.00 5.27 12.50
CA MET A 154 -26.83 4.42 11.63
C MET A 154 -26.00 3.50 10.73
N ASP A 155 -24.88 4.00 10.19
CA ASP A 155 -23.90 3.23 9.42
C ASP A 155 -22.48 3.72 9.73
N CYS A 156 -21.85 3.06 10.70
CA CYS A 156 -20.50 3.40 11.16
C CYS A 156 -19.41 3.19 10.10
N ARG A 157 -19.73 2.50 8.99
CA ARG A 157 -18.83 2.23 7.86
C ARG A 157 -19.11 3.13 6.66
N ASN A 158 -20.00 4.11 6.79
CA ASN A 158 -20.27 5.05 5.71
C ASN A 158 -19.10 6.03 5.51
N PHE A 159 -18.17 5.67 4.61
CA PHE A 159 -17.00 6.50 4.33
C PHE A 159 -17.35 7.89 3.80
N HIS A 160 -18.49 8.07 3.11
CA HIS A 160 -18.93 9.39 2.68
C HIS A 160 -19.23 10.32 3.86
N CYS A 161 -19.84 9.77 4.91
CA CYS A 161 -20.09 10.54 6.13
C CYS A 161 -18.80 10.84 6.88
N TRP A 162 -17.83 9.92 6.89
CA TRP A 162 -16.49 10.17 7.46
C TRP A 162 -15.74 11.26 6.70
N ASP A 163 -15.78 11.24 5.36
CA ASP A 163 -15.21 12.28 4.51
C ASP A 163 -15.87 13.64 4.73
N HIS A 164 -17.20 13.66 4.76
CA HIS A 164 -17.95 14.88 5.04
C HIS A 164 -17.64 15.43 6.43
N ARG A 165 -17.55 14.56 7.45
CA ARG A 165 -17.13 14.97 8.79
C ARG A 165 -15.74 15.62 8.77
N ARG A 166 -14.76 15.06 8.04
CA ARG A 166 -13.43 15.66 7.90
C ARG A 166 -13.49 17.09 7.34
N ILE A 167 -14.34 17.32 6.35
CA ILE A 167 -14.56 18.67 5.78
C ILE A 167 -15.15 19.60 6.84
N VAL A 168 -16.23 19.18 7.49
CA VAL A 168 -16.94 19.99 8.49
C VAL A 168 -16.06 20.29 9.71
N ALA A 169 -15.28 19.32 10.19
CA ALA A 169 -14.34 19.50 11.30
C ALA A 169 -13.27 20.54 10.95
N ARG A 170 -12.73 20.51 9.72
CA ARG A 170 -11.79 21.52 9.22
C ARG A 170 -12.42 22.91 9.16
N MET A 171 -13.64 23.03 8.63
CA MET A 171 -14.38 24.30 8.60
C MET A 171 -14.64 24.84 10.00
N ALA A 172 -14.93 23.95 10.95
CA ALA A 172 -15.15 24.28 12.36
C ALA A 172 -13.84 24.52 13.13
N LYS A 173 -12.68 24.38 12.47
CA LYS A 173 -11.35 24.50 13.07
C LYS A 173 -11.18 23.60 14.30
N ARG A 174 -11.72 22.39 14.25
CA ARG A 174 -11.52 21.39 15.32
C ARG A 174 -10.06 20.95 15.36
N THR A 175 -9.56 20.72 16.56
CA THR A 175 -8.19 20.22 16.75
C THR A 175 -8.14 18.71 16.55
N GLU A 176 -6.94 18.16 16.34
CA GLU A 176 -6.79 16.71 16.19
C GLU A 176 -7.13 15.97 17.49
N GLU A 177 -6.90 16.57 18.66
CA GLU A 177 -7.29 16.00 19.97
C GLU A 177 -8.82 15.89 20.09
N GLN A 178 -9.54 16.88 19.58
CA GLN A 178 -11.00 16.89 19.55
C GLN A 178 -11.59 15.82 18.61
N GLU A 179 -10.89 15.47 17.53
CA GLU A 179 -11.28 14.36 16.64
C GLU A 179 -10.80 13.00 17.18
N LEU A 180 -9.70 12.99 17.92
CA LEU A 180 -9.24 11.81 18.66
C LEU A 180 -10.25 11.41 19.74
N GLU A 181 -10.78 12.37 20.51
CA GLU A 181 -11.86 12.14 21.48
C GLU A 181 -13.13 11.61 20.80
N PHE A 182 -13.48 12.15 19.63
CA PHE A 182 -14.62 11.65 18.86
C PHE A 182 -14.41 10.18 18.42
N SER A 183 -13.21 9.83 17.96
CA SER A 183 -12.89 8.44 17.61
C SER A 183 -13.01 7.51 18.83
N ASP A 184 -12.55 7.97 20.00
CA ASP A 184 -12.61 7.21 21.26
C ASP A 184 -14.06 6.93 21.66
N LYS A 185 -14.93 7.94 21.59
CA LYS A 185 -16.37 7.79 21.80
C LYS A 185 -16.99 6.72 20.91
N LEU A 186 -16.63 6.69 19.62
CA LEU A 186 -17.17 5.72 18.67
C LEU A 186 -16.63 4.31 18.87
N ILE A 187 -15.36 4.17 19.25
CA ILE A 187 -14.73 2.88 19.58
C ILE A 187 -15.36 2.31 20.86
N ASN A 188 -15.53 3.13 21.90
CA ASN A 188 -16.16 2.71 23.16
C ASN A 188 -17.62 2.28 22.95
N HIS A 189 -18.31 2.84 21.96
CA HIS A 189 -19.66 2.41 21.59
C HIS A 189 -19.66 1.13 20.74
N ASN A 190 -18.70 0.98 19.83
CA ASN A 190 -18.55 -0.18 18.96
C ASN A 190 -17.07 -0.38 18.59
N PHE A 191 -16.41 -1.31 19.27
CA PHE A 191 -14.99 -1.59 19.05
C PHE A 191 -14.71 -2.19 17.67
N SER A 192 -15.72 -2.73 16.97
CA SER A 192 -15.62 -3.23 15.59
C SER A 192 -15.75 -2.16 14.52
N ASN A 193 -15.75 -0.89 14.92
CA ASN A 193 -15.77 0.23 14.00
C ASN A 193 -14.37 0.48 13.41
N TYR A 194 -14.00 -0.26 12.37
CA TYR A 194 -12.76 -0.06 11.61
C TYR A 194 -12.51 1.41 11.22
N SER A 195 -13.56 2.11 10.78
CA SER A 195 -13.44 3.50 10.35
C SER A 195 -13.01 4.42 11.50
N ALA A 196 -13.46 4.15 12.73
CA ALA A 196 -13.05 4.92 13.91
C ALA A 196 -11.60 4.64 14.28
N TRP A 197 -11.14 3.39 14.23
CA TRP A 197 -9.72 3.05 14.42
C TRP A 197 -8.82 3.69 13.36
N HIS A 198 -9.24 3.68 12.10
CA HIS A 198 -8.53 4.37 11.03
C HIS A 198 -8.52 5.89 11.25
N TYR A 199 -9.65 6.48 11.66
CA TYR A 199 -9.71 7.91 11.95
C TYR A 199 -8.77 8.30 13.11
N ARG A 200 -8.74 7.45 14.15
CA ARG A 200 -7.82 7.54 15.28
C ARG A 200 -6.35 7.48 14.85
N SER A 201 -5.99 6.56 13.96
CA SER A 201 -4.61 6.42 13.47
C SER A 201 -4.11 7.68 12.74
N ILE A 202 -4.99 8.34 11.99
CA ILE A 202 -4.68 9.61 11.31
C ILE A 202 -4.52 10.76 12.31
N ALA A 203 -5.45 10.91 13.26
CA ALA A 203 -5.35 11.95 14.29
C ALA A 203 -4.05 11.82 15.10
N LEU A 204 -3.72 10.61 15.55
CA LEU A 204 -2.44 10.35 16.25
C LEU A 204 -1.23 10.70 15.39
N LYS A 205 -1.27 10.41 14.08
CA LYS A 205 -0.16 10.74 13.17
C LYS A 205 0.02 12.25 13.05
N ASN A 206 -1.08 12.99 12.99
CA ASN A 206 -1.03 14.45 12.87
C ASN A 206 -0.60 15.10 14.19
N ILE A 207 -0.93 14.53 15.35
CA ILE A 207 -0.47 15.02 16.66
C ILE A 207 1.01 14.68 16.88
N HIS A 208 1.44 13.48 16.52
CA HIS A 208 2.75 12.93 16.86
C HIS A 208 3.61 12.73 15.60
N HIS A 209 4.16 13.82 15.04
CA HIS A 209 5.08 13.78 13.91
C HIS A 209 6.29 14.71 14.10
N ASP A 210 7.37 14.43 13.38
CA ASP A 210 8.50 15.34 13.23
C ASP A 210 8.17 16.44 12.21
N GLU A 211 8.32 17.70 12.60
CA GLU A 211 7.94 18.85 11.77
C GLU A 211 8.78 18.96 10.47
N ASN A 212 10.02 18.48 10.48
CA ASN A 212 10.93 18.60 9.33
C ASN A 212 10.73 17.48 8.31
N THR A 213 10.54 16.26 8.79
CA THR A 213 10.49 15.04 7.97
C THR A 213 9.07 14.52 7.76
N GLY A 214 8.10 14.97 8.56
CA GLY A 214 6.74 14.42 8.59
C GLY A 214 6.66 12.98 9.10
N ALA A 215 7.77 12.43 9.61
CA ALA A 215 7.83 11.08 10.13
C ALA A 215 7.06 10.99 11.46
N MET A 216 6.25 9.94 11.62
CA MET A 216 5.47 9.73 12.82
C MET A 216 6.39 9.40 14.01
N ARG A 217 6.10 9.96 15.19
CA ARG A 217 6.86 9.77 16.43
C ARG A 217 5.94 9.34 17.57
N ILE A 218 5.55 8.08 17.60
CA ILE A 218 4.87 7.49 18.77
C ILE A 218 5.94 7.07 19.78
N ASP A 219 5.90 7.60 20.99
CA ASP A 219 6.76 7.11 22.08
C ASP A 219 6.20 5.82 22.72
N HIS A 220 7.03 5.13 23.51
CA HIS A 220 6.62 3.88 24.16
C HIS A 220 5.44 4.05 25.13
N THR A 221 5.24 5.24 25.71
CA THR A 221 4.14 5.50 26.65
C THR A 221 2.81 5.54 25.91
N LEU A 222 2.76 6.27 24.79
CA LEU A 222 1.59 6.33 23.92
C LEU A 222 1.30 4.97 23.31
N LEU A 223 2.31 4.28 22.77
CA LEU A 223 2.15 2.95 22.19
C LEU A 223 1.59 1.95 23.21
N SER A 224 2.12 1.96 24.45
CA SER A 224 1.58 1.17 25.55
C SER A 224 0.12 1.49 25.82
N SER A 225 -0.25 2.78 25.89
CA SER A 225 -1.64 3.19 26.17
C SER A 225 -2.63 2.78 25.07
N GLU A 226 -2.21 2.83 23.80
CA GLU A 226 -3.05 2.43 22.67
C GLU A 226 -3.19 0.91 22.56
N LEU A 227 -2.13 0.16 22.89
CA LEU A 227 -2.20 -1.31 22.98
C LEU A 227 -3.11 -1.79 24.11
N GLN A 228 -3.15 -1.08 25.24
CA GLN A 228 -4.11 -1.40 26.31
C GLN A 228 -5.57 -1.13 25.88
N LYS A 229 -5.82 -0.17 24.99
CA LYS A 229 -7.18 0.08 24.48
C LYS A 229 -7.70 -1.05 23.60
N VAL A 230 -6.86 -1.56 22.69
CA VAL A 230 -7.25 -2.69 21.82
C VAL A 230 -7.38 -4.01 22.57
N LYS A 231 -6.67 -4.18 23.69
CA LYS A 231 -6.76 -5.39 24.53
C LYS A 231 -8.20 -5.74 24.91
N ASN A 232 -8.98 -4.73 25.34
CA ASN A 232 -10.40 -4.92 25.66
C ASN A 232 -11.21 -5.40 24.45
N ALA A 233 -10.88 -4.94 23.23
CA ALA A 233 -11.59 -5.38 22.03
C ALA A 233 -11.31 -6.86 21.72
N PHE A 234 -10.07 -7.32 21.89
CA PHE A 234 -9.69 -8.71 21.62
C PHE A 234 -10.44 -9.72 22.47
N TYR A 235 -10.57 -9.45 23.77
CA TYR A 235 -11.27 -10.37 24.70
C TYR A 235 -12.80 -10.31 24.58
N MET A 236 -13.34 -9.29 23.91
CA MET A 236 -14.79 -9.16 23.69
C MET A 236 -15.23 -9.82 22.38
N ASP A 237 -14.42 -9.73 21.32
CA ASP A 237 -14.62 -10.42 20.04
C ASP A 237 -13.27 -10.60 19.33
N ALA A 238 -12.65 -11.75 19.52
CA ALA A 238 -11.34 -12.04 18.93
C ALA A 238 -11.41 -12.25 17.41
N GLU A 239 -12.59 -12.44 16.81
CA GLU A 239 -12.77 -12.56 15.36
C GLU A 239 -12.82 -11.20 14.65
N ASP A 240 -13.05 -10.12 15.40
CA ASP A 240 -13.08 -8.77 14.86
C ASP A 240 -11.69 -8.27 14.42
N GLN A 241 -11.51 -8.25 13.11
CA GLN A 241 -10.29 -7.80 12.45
C GLN A 241 -9.89 -6.34 12.73
N SER A 242 -10.80 -5.49 13.20
CA SER A 242 -10.58 -4.05 13.28
C SER A 242 -9.49 -3.71 14.30
N ALA A 243 -9.62 -4.26 15.51
CA ALA A 243 -8.63 -4.09 16.57
C ALA A 243 -7.27 -4.71 16.19
N TRP A 244 -7.28 -5.89 15.57
CA TRP A 244 -6.05 -6.54 15.10
C TRP A 244 -5.33 -5.73 14.03
N THR A 245 -6.08 -5.13 13.09
CA THR A 245 -5.49 -4.29 12.04
C THR A 245 -4.89 -3.01 12.62
N TYR A 246 -5.57 -2.39 13.59
CA TYR A 246 -5.03 -1.22 14.30
C TYR A 246 -3.78 -1.56 15.11
N THR A 247 -3.78 -2.73 15.76
CA THR A 247 -2.62 -3.25 16.51
C THR A 247 -1.44 -3.52 15.61
N ARG A 248 -1.68 -4.11 14.43
CA ARG A 248 -0.65 -4.27 13.42
C ARG A 248 -0.05 -2.92 13.04
N TRP A 249 -0.88 -1.90 12.80
CA TRP A 249 -0.41 -0.54 12.52
C TRP A 249 0.41 0.04 13.69
N LEU A 250 0.00 -0.17 14.95
CA LEU A 250 0.74 0.24 16.14
C LEU A 250 2.12 -0.43 16.23
N LEU A 251 2.21 -1.73 15.96
CA LEU A 251 3.49 -2.45 15.94
C LEU A 251 4.38 -1.99 14.79
N GLU A 252 3.73 -1.65 13.68
CA GLU A 252 4.39 -1.16 12.49
C GLU A 252 4.98 0.25 12.73
N VAL A 253 4.27 1.14 13.41
CA VAL A 253 4.76 2.48 13.72
C VAL A 253 5.65 2.44 14.97
N GLY A 254 6.92 2.84 14.83
CA GLY A 254 7.92 2.79 15.91
C GLY A 254 8.75 1.51 15.92
N SER A 255 8.63 0.70 14.86
CA SER A 255 9.35 -0.56 14.68
C SER A 255 10.82 -0.34 14.24
N GLY A 256 11.16 0.87 13.78
CA GLY A 256 12.47 1.17 13.21
C GLY A 256 12.67 0.61 11.79
N LYS A 257 11.71 -0.17 11.27
CA LYS A 257 11.67 -0.72 9.90
C LYS A 257 10.80 0.11 8.96
N GLU A 258 10.35 1.30 9.36
CA GLU A 258 9.47 2.15 8.57
C GLU A 258 10.11 2.57 7.24
N PHE A 259 11.44 2.68 7.21
CA PHE A 259 12.21 3.02 6.00
C PHE A 259 12.08 1.98 4.88
N LEU A 260 11.57 0.76 5.17
CA LEU A 260 11.31 -0.29 4.19
C LEU A 260 9.89 -0.24 3.61
N ARG A 261 8.96 0.47 4.25
CA ARG A 261 7.54 0.42 3.86
C ARG A 261 7.23 1.40 2.73
N PRO A 262 6.57 0.96 1.65
CA PRO A 262 6.26 1.83 0.52
C PRO A 262 5.49 3.10 0.90
N GLU A 263 4.54 2.99 1.82
CA GLU A 263 3.64 4.07 2.24
C GLU A 263 4.20 4.94 3.39
N SER A 264 5.40 4.63 3.88
CA SER A 264 5.99 5.35 5.00
C SER A 264 6.46 6.75 4.63
N ALA A 265 6.31 7.69 5.56
CA ALA A 265 6.90 9.02 5.45
C ALA A 265 8.40 9.04 5.84
N ALA A 266 8.93 7.92 6.35
CA ALA A 266 10.36 7.80 6.64
C ALA A 266 11.19 8.10 5.37
N PRO A 267 12.30 8.85 5.50
CA PRO A 267 13.18 9.13 4.37
C PRO A 267 13.64 7.87 3.64
N ILE A 268 13.79 7.97 2.32
CA ILE A 268 14.45 6.91 1.55
C ILE A 268 15.96 7.02 1.79
N GLU A 269 16.60 5.88 2.05
CA GLU A 269 18.02 5.81 2.34
C GLU A 269 18.74 4.94 1.30
N LEU A 270 20.00 5.29 1.00
CA LEU A 270 20.92 4.43 0.25
C LEU A 270 21.42 3.32 1.19
N ILE A 271 21.21 2.07 0.78
CA ILE A 271 21.56 0.85 1.54
C ILE A 271 22.96 0.39 1.17
N THR A 272 23.24 0.24 -0.13
CA THR A 272 24.59 -0.05 -0.63
C THR A 272 24.86 0.70 -1.92
N ALA A 273 26.13 1.05 -2.15
CA ALA A 273 26.61 1.47 -3.45
C ALA A 273 27.98 0.86 -3.74
N SER A 274 28.17 0.30 -4.94
CA SER A 274 29.35 -0.50 -5.29
C SER A 274 29.74 -0.30 -6.74
N PHE A 275 31.04 -0.23 -7.02
CA PHE A 275 31.60 -0.16 -8.36
C PHE A 275 32.12 -1.53 -8.80
N HIS A 276 31.76 -1.97 -10.01
CA HIS A 276 32.10 -3.29 -10.55
C HIS A 276 32.94 -3.19 -11.84
N GLY A 277 33.72 -2.13 -11.97
CA GLY A 277 34.65 -1.90 -13.09
C GLY A 277 34.02 -1.25 -14.32
N ASN A 278 32.78 -1.61 -14.68
CA ASN A 278 32.05 -1.03 -15.82
C ASN A 278 30.64 -0.52 -15.46
N ASN A 279 30.27 -0.61 -14.19
CA ASN A 279 29.02 -0.09 -13.68
C ASN A 279 29.10 0.25 -12.20
N THR A 280 28.26 1.19 -11.77
CA THR A 280 27.98 1.46 -10.36
C THR A 280 26.59 0.94 -10.02
N THR A 281 26.47 0.05 -9.04
CA THR A 281 25.18 -0.46 -8.55
C THR A 281 24.76 0.30 -7.31
N LEU A 282 23.53 0.84 -7.30
CA LEU A 282 22.90 1.50 -6.17
C LEU A 282 21.71 0.69 -5.68
N VAL A 283 21.59 0.54 -4.36
CA VAL A 283 20.48 -0.15 -3.71
C VAL A 283 19.86 0.77 -2.67
N PHE A 284 18.59 1.11 -2.85
CA PHE A 284 17.85 1.97 -1.93
C PHE A 284 16.99 1.16 -0.95
N SER A 285 16.47 1.81 0.10
CA SER A 285 15.53 1.15 1.01
C SER A 285 14.18 0.84 0.33
N ARG A 286 13.78 1.70 -0.61
CA ARG A 286 12.52 1.62 -1.36
C ARG A 286 12.76 1.94 -2.84
N ALA A 287 11.76 1.64 -3.67
CA ALA A 287 11.84 1.96 -5.08
C ALA A 287 11.88 3.48 -5.30
N VAL A 288 12.86 3.95 -6.07
CA VAL A 288 13.07 5.36 -6.43
C VAL A 288 13.01 5.53 -7.94
N THR A 289 12.72 6.75 -8.40
CA THR A 289 12.76 7.15 -9.81
C THR A 289 14.12 7.77 -10.15
N ILE A 290 14.40 7.96 -11.45
CA ILE A 290 15.62 8.66 -11.90
C ILE A 290 15.75 10.07 -11.29
N PRO A 291 14.72 10.94 -11.31
CA PRO A 291 14.85 12.26 -10.68
C PRO A 291 15.25 12.21 -9.20
N PHE A 292 14.78 11.21 -8.45
CA PHE A 292 15.15 11.04 -7.05
C PHE A 292 16.58 10.50 -6.90
N LEU A 293 16.96 9.45 -7.65
CA LEU A 293 18.29 8.87 -7.52
C LEU A 293 19.40 9.86 -7.89
N LEU A 294 19.15 10.79 -8.83
CA LEU A 294 20.13 11.82 -9.22
C LEU A 294 20.49 12.76 -8.06
N THR A 295 19.67 12.84 -7.01
CA THR A 295 20.01 13.58 -5.78
C THR A 295 21.06 12.89 -4.91
N PHE A 296 21.38 11.62 -5.20
CA PHE A 296 22.34 10.79 -4.46
C PHE A 296 23.66 10.54 -5.21
N VAL A 297 23.86 11.11 -6.40
CA VAL A 297 25.03 10.86 -7.27
C VAL A 297 25.58 12.14 -7.87
N ASP A 298 26.87 12.13 -8.24
CA ASP A 298 27.58 13.28 -8.82
C ASP A 298 27.47 13.37 -10.35
N THR A 299 26.36 12.90 -10.91
CA THR A 299 26.08 12.94 -12.36
C THR A 299 24.66 13.44 -12.63
N GLU A 300 24.49 14.15 -13.74
CA GLU A 300 23.20 14.59 -14.27
C GLU A 300 22.69 13.68 -15.41
N ASP A 301 23.45 12.65 -15.78
CA ASP A 301 23.11 11.74 -16.86
C ASP A 301 21.89 10.87 -16.50
N THR A 302 20.86 10.94 -17.34
CA THR A 302 19.60 10.21 -17.17
C THR A 302 19.49 8.98 -18.08
N THR A 303 20.45 8.77 -18.99
CA THR A 303 20.33 7.84 -20.12
C THR A 303 21.03 6.51 -19.91
N ARG A 304 22.07 6.47 -19.07
CA ARG A 304 22.89 5.26 -18.82
C ARG A 304 22.44 4.43 -17.62
N TRP A 305 21.24 4.69 -17.12
CA TRP A 305 20.66 3.98 -15.99
C TRP A 305 19.87 2.75 -16.43
N ARG A 306 20.11 1.63 -15.74
CA ARG A 306 19.29 0.41 -15.82
C ARG A 306 18.59 0.18 -14.50
N ALA A 307 17.30 -0.12 -14.56
CA ALA A 307 16.46 -0.39 -13.41
C ALA A 307 16.10 -1.88 -13.36
N PHE A 308 16.16 -2.50 -12.18
CA PHE A 308 15.85 -3.92 -12.01
C PHE A 308 14.68 -4.13 -11.06
N SER A 309 13.73 -4.99 -11.40
CA SER A 309 12.57 -5.25 -10.54
C SER A 309 12.13 -6.70 -10.63
N SER A 310 11.64 -7.23 -9.50
CA SER A 310 11.04 -8.55 -9.39
C SER A 310 9.60 -8.62 -9.94
N THR A 311 9.00 -7.47 -10.26
CA THR A 311 7.59 -7.34 -10.65
C THR A 311 7.37 -6.72 -12.02
N SER A 312 8.39 -6.08 -12.60
CA SER A 312 8.30 -5.45 -13.94
C SER A 312 9.62 -5.57 -14.71
N PRO A 313 9.58 -5.94 -15.99
CA PRO A 313 10.78 -5.97 -16.84
C PRO A 313 11.26 -4.57 -17.26
N ASN A 314 10.37 -3.56 -17.24
CA ASN A 314 10.68 -2.18 -17.58
C ASN A 314 10.17 -1.24 -16.47
N PRO A 315 10.79 -1.26 -15.28
CA PRO A 315 10.30 -0.50 -14.14
C PRO A 315 10.61 1.00 -14.31
N THR A 316 9.61 1.86 -14.04
CA THR A 316 9.79 3.32 -13.97
C THR A 316 10.36 3.79 -12.63
N SER A 317 10.30 2.93 -11.61
CA SER A 317 10.95 3.10 -10.32
C SER A 317 11.50 1.75 -9.86
N SER A 318 12.66 1.77 -9.22
CA SER A 318 13.32 0.55 -8.76
C SER A 318 14.10 0.78 -7.48
N ARG A 319 14.26 -0.29 -6.69
CA ARG A 319 15.18 -0.36 -5.56
C ARG A 319 16.63 -0.47 -6.00
N VAL A 320 16.89 -1.19 -7.09
CA VAL A 320 18.22 -1.54 -7.58
C VAL A 320 18.44 -0.90 -8.94
N TRP A 321 19.45 -0.04 -8.99
CA TRP A 321 19.83 0.70 -10.19
C TRP A 321 21.29 0.40 -10.55
N GLN A 322 21.60 0.36 -11.85
CA GLN A 322 22.97 0.34 -12.34
C GLN A 322 23.22 1.53 -13.27
N TYR A 323 24.29 2.27 -13.00
CA TYR A 323 24.83 3.27 -13.91
C TYR A 323 25.97 2.67 -14.72
N LEU A 324 25.89 2.70 -16.06
CA LEU A 324 26.93 2.15 -16.93
C LEU A 324 28.07 3.16 -17.13
N SER A 325 29.26 2.83 -16.62
CA SER A 325 30.44 3.69 -16.68
C SER A 325 31.71 2.92 -16.33
N ASP A 326 32.82 3.20 -17.02
CA ASP A 326 34.16 2.67 -16.71
C ASP A 326 34.84 3.42 -15.55
N SER A 327 34.17 4.44 -14.99
CA SER A 327 34.64 5.21 -13.83
C SER A 327 33.58 5.22 -12.73
N PRO A 328 33.99 5.15 -11.45
CA PRO A 328 33.07 5.14 -10.33
C PRO A 328 32.38 6.49 -10.15
N LEU A 329 31.15 6.44 -9.63
CA LEU A 329 30.43 7.64 -9.18
C LEU A 329 30.84 8.02 -7.76
N LYS A 330 30.63 9.29 -7.40
CA LYS A 330 30.51 9.72 -6.00
C LYS A 330 29.05 9.67 -5.58
N VAL A 331 28.82 9.20 -4.36
CA VAL A 331 27.46 9.02 -3.82
C VAL A 331 27.27 9.77 -2.50
N VAL A 332 26.05 10.21 -2.25
CA VAL A 332 25.67 10.78 -0.95
C VAL A 332 25.56 9.67 0.09
N THR A 333 26.28 9.82 1.20
CA THR A 333 26.35 8.83 2.29
C THR A 333 25.94 9.38 3.66
N SER A 334 25.73 10.70 3.76
CA SER A 334 25.14 11.32 4.94
C SER A 334 23.70 10.87 5.16
N LYS A 335 23.27 10.84 6.42
CA LYS A 335 21.87 10.55 6.76
C LYS A 335 20.98 11.73 6.38
N PRO A 336 19.69 11.50 6.11
CA PRO A 336 18.71 12.57 5.89
C PRO A 336 18.59 13.57 7.03
N SER A 337 18.99 13.19 8.25
CA SER A 337 19.02 14.05 9.44
C SER A 337 20.26 14.94 9.55
N ASP A 338 21.29 14.70 8.73
CA ASP A 338 22.57 15.39 8.86
C ASP A 338 22.48 16.78 8.21
N GLU A 339 23.01 17.81 8.89
CA GLU A 339 23.03 19.18 8.38
C GLU A 339 23.97 19.36 7.17
N ILE A 340 24.94 18.45 7.01
CA ILE A 340 25.97 18.51 5.98
C ILE A 340 25.91 17.26 5.10
N THR A 341 25.69 17.46 3.81
CA THR A 341 25.76 16.39 2.81
C THR A 341 27.18 15.88 2.65
N THR A 342 27.38 14.59 2.91
CA THR A 342 28.68 13.92 2.74
C THR A 342 28.70 13.10 1.45
N TRP A 343 29.77 13.24 0.67
CA TRP A 343 29.98 12.54 -0.60
C TRP A 343 31.13 11.54 -0.47
N THR A 344 30.91 10.31 -0.94
CA THR A 344 31.90 9.22 -0.91
C THR A 344 32.20 8.75 -2.33
N GLU A 345 33.48 8.66 -2.69
CA GLU A 345 33.94 8.14 -3.98
C GLU A 345 34.08 6.61 -3.94
N LEU A 346 33.41 5.91 -4.86
CA LEU A 346 33.32 4.45 -4.89
C LEU A 346 34.53 3.81 -5.59
N THR A 347 35.74 4.00 -5.06
CA THR A 347 36.98 3.47 -5.67
C THR A 347 37.08 1.95 -5.54
N ASP A 348 37.59 1.45 -4.41
CA ASP A 348 37.83 0.02 -4.20
C ASP A 348 36.87 -0.61 -3.16
N GLN A 349 36.15 0.23 -2.42
CA GLN A 349 35.30 -0.20 -1.31
C GLN A 349 33.85 0.22 -1.55
N PRO A 350 32.88 -0.70 -1.40
CA PRO A 350 31.48 -0.34 -1.47
C PRO A 350 31.10 0.53 -0.26
N TYR A 351 30.18 1.47 -0.48
CA TYR A 351 29.44 2.07 0.62
C TYR A 351 28.41 1.06 1.12
N ILE A 352 28.39 0.83 2.43
CA ILE A 352 27.47 -0.11 3.10
C ILE A 352 26.84 0.58 4.31
N ASN A 353 25.53 0.74 4.28
CA ASN A 353 24.76 1.15 5.45
C ASN A 353 24.53 -0.05 6.38
N LYS A 354 25.57 -0.42 7.15
CA LYS A 354 25.58 -1.62 8.00
C LYS A 354 24.38 -1.68 8.94
N SER A 355 24.04 -0.57 9.60
CA SER A 355 22.90 -0.50 10.54
C SER A 355 21.55 -0.83 9.87
N ARG A 356 21.33 -0.37 8.63
CA ARG A 356 20.09 -0.70 7.90
C ARG A 356 20.08 -2.14 7.42
N LEU A 357 21.21 -2.69 6.98
CA LEU A 357 21.29 -4.11 6.64
C LEU A 357 21.08 -5.02 7.86
N GLU A 358 21.62 -4.65 9.03
CA GLU A 358 21.37 -5.34 10.29
C GLU A 358 19.88 -5.38 10.61
N THR A 359 19.18 -4.27 10.35
CA THR A 359 17.72 -4.15 10.54
C THR A 359 16.93 -4.97 9.51
N ILE A 360 17.35 -4.98 8.24
CA ILE A 360 16.68 -5.71 7.13
C ILE A 360 16.72 -7.22 7.31
N TYR A 361 17.83 -7.74 7.86
CA TYR A 361 18.08 -9.16 8.06
C TYR A 361 17.92 -9.63 9.52
N ASP A 362 17.44 -8.72 10.38
CA ASP A 362 17.21 -8.93 11.81
C ASP A 362 18.44 -9.47 12.57
N VAL A 363 19.64 -8.97 12.22
CA VAL A 363 20.93 -9.43 12.80
C VAL A 363 20.94 -9.31 14.32
N TYR A 364 20.29 -8.27 14.85
CA TYR A 364 20.08 -8.08 16.28
C TYR A 364 18.59 -7.94 16.60
N GLU A 365 18.23 -8.34 17.82
CA GLU A 365 16.88 -8.13 18.35
C GLU A 365 16.75 -6.72 18.94
N THR A 366 15.56 -6.15 18.80
CA THR A 366 15.18 -4.87 19.38
C THR A 366 15.25 -4.94 20.92
N LYS A 367 16.18 -4.20 21.54
CA LYS A 367 16.36 -4.16 23.01
C LYS A 367 16.43 -2.73 23.56
N PRO A 368 15.87 -2.46 24.75
CA PRO A 368 15.05 -3.38 25.55
C PRO A 368 13.67 -3.60 24.93
N GLN A 369 13.15 -4.82 25.07
CA GLN A 369 11.77 -5.10 24.68
C GLN A 369 10.82 -4.40 25.66
N PRO A 370 9.88 -3.57 25.19
CA PRO A 370 8.93 -2.91 26.07
C PRO A 370 8.01 -3.93 26.77
N GLU A 371 7.65 -3.65 28.02
CA GLU A 371 6.85 -4.55 28.87
C GLU A 371 5.50 -4.93 28.24
N TYR A 372 4.84 -3.96 27.58
CA TYR A 372 3.56 -4.18 26.88
C TYR A 372 3.64 -5.20 25.74
N ILE A 373 4.82 -5.47 25.17
CA ILE A 373 4.97 -6.53 24.16
C ILE A 373 4.88 -7.91 24.82
N GLY A 374 5.44 -8.05 26.02
CA GLY A 374 5.32 -9.28 26.80
C GLY A 374 3.85 -9.60 27.11
N GLU A 375 3.09 -8.60 27.54
CA GLU A 375 1.65 -8.72 27.77
C GLU A 375 0.89 -9.11 26.50
N LEU A 376 1.15 -8.45 25.36
CA LEU A 376 0.49 -8.76 24.09
C LEU A 376 0.78 -10.21 23.63
N LEU A 377 2.02 -10.69 23.81
CA LEU A 377 2.38 -12.07 23.50
C LEU A 377 1.61 -13.06 24.38
N GLU A 378 1.47 -12.77 25.68
CA GLU A 378 0.71 -13.60 26.62
C GLU A 378 -0.78 -13.59 26.30
N ASP A 379 -1.36 -12.41 26.01
CA ASP A 379 -2.76 -12.27 25.61
C ASP A 379 -3.05 -13.09 24.36
N CYS A 380 -2.22 -12.97 23.32
CA CYS A 380 -2.36 -13.79 22.12
C CYS A 380 -2.23 -15.29 22.45
N GLN A 381 -1.32 -15.68 23.34
CA GLN A 381 -1.14 -17.08 23.73
C GLN A 381 -2.37 -17.66 24.45
N ASN A 382 -3.04 -16.86 25.27
CA ASN A 382 -4.27 -17.26 25.95
C ASN A 382 -5.41 -17.40 24.95
N LEU A 383 -5.58 -16.43 24.06
CA LEU A 383 -6.60 -16.48 23.00
C LEU A 383 -6.39 -17.66 22.03
N ILE A 384 -5.14 -18.02 21.69
CA ILE A 384 -4.84 -19.21 20.88
C ILE A 384 -5.31 -20.50 21.58
N LYS A 385 -5.25 -20.56 22.91
CA LYS A 385 -5.71 -21.74 23.68
C LYS A 385 -7.23 -21.81 23.74
N GLU A 386 -7.90 -20.66 23.84
CA GLU A 386 -9.36 -20.56 23.94
C GLU A 386 -10.03 -20.73 22.57
N GLU A 387 -9.44 -20.16 21.52
CA GLU A 387 -9.95 -20.14 20.15
C GLU A 387 -8.88 -20.63 19.15
N PRO A 388 -8.56 -21.93 19.12
CA PRO A 388 -7.46 -22.46 18.31
C PRO A 388 -7.64 -22.32 16.80
N ASP A 389 -8.88 -22.20 16.33
CA ASP A 389 -9.21 -22.01 14.92
C ASP A 389 -9.26 -20.52 14.51
N ASN A 390 -9.12 -19.59 15.46
CA ASN A 390 -9.07 -18.17 15.18
C ASN A 390 -7.68 -17.77 14.70
N LYS A 391 -7.61 -17.32 13.45
CA LYS A 391 -6.34 -16.93 12.80
C LYS A 391 -5.70 -15.70 13.43
N TRP A 392 -6.47 -14.78 14.01
CA TRP A 392 -5.98 -13.46 14.36
C TRP A 392 -4.99 -13.47 15.54
N PRO A 393 -5.26 -14.15 16.66
CA PRO A 393 -4.30 -14.28 17.75
C PRO A 393 -2.98 -14.91 17.31
N LEU A 394 -3.03 -16.01 16.54
CA LEU A 394 -1.82 -16.69 16.06
C LEU A 394 -1.05 -15.82 15.06
N TYR A 395 -1.75 -15.15 14.15
CA TYR A 395 -1.13 -14.22 13.20
C TYR A 395 -0.49 -13.04 13.92
N MET A 396 -1.19 -12.40 14.87
CA MET A 396 -0.65 -11.27 15.62
C MET A 396 0.57 -11.67 16.45
N ARG A 397 0.49 -12.78 17.18
CA ARG A 397 1.66 -13.32 17.90
C ARG A 397 2.85 -13.50 16.98
N THR A 398 2.63 -14.07 15.81
CA THR A 398 3.69 -14.28 14.80
C THR A 398 4.31 -12.96 14.33
N LEU A 399 3.50 -11.93 14.08
CA LEU A 399 4.00 -10.60 13.70
C LEU A 399 4.82 -9.96 14.83
N VAL A 400 4.37 -10.08 16.07
CA VAL A 400 5.09 -9.55 17.23
C VAL A 400 6.45 -10.25 17.41
N LEU A 401 6.48 -11.57 17.26
CA LEU A 401 7.72 -12.34 17.31
C LEU A 401 8.67 -11.97 16.17
N LEU A 402 8.16 -11.80 14.94
CA LEU A 402 8.96 -11.33 13.80
C LEU A 402 9.58 -9.95 14.04
N GLU A 403 8.87 -9.05 14.73
CA GLU A 403 9.35 -7.70 14.95
C GLU A 403 10.33 -7.59 16.13
N TYR A 404 10.06 -8.28 17.24
CA TYR A 404 10.80 -8.09 18.48
C TYR A 404 11.72 -9.25 18.87
N GLN A 405 11.44 -10.48 18.42
CA GLN A 405 12.20 -11.68 18.79
C GLN A 405 12.49 -12.62 17.57
N PRO A 406 12.89 -12.09 16.39
CA PRO A 406 13.02 -12.91 15.18
C PRO A 406 14.14 -13.95 15.26
N VAL A 407 15.14 -13.73 16.12
CA VAL A 407 16.27 -14.67 16.30
C VAL A 407 15.90 -15.73 17.32
N LYS A 408 15.50 -15.32 18.53
CA LYS A 408 15.16 -16.22 19.64
C LYS A 408 13.96 -17.11 19.33
N SER A 409 12.97 -16.59 18.61
CA SER A 409 11.69 -17.27 18.36
C SER A 409 11.58 -17.82 16.94
N HIS A 410 12.72 -18.06 16.26
CA HIS A 410 12.77 -18.52 14.87
C HIS A 410 11.91 -19.76 14.60
N GLU A 411 12.07 -20.80 15.42
CA GLU A 411 11.33 -22.07 15.28
C GLU A 411 9.83 -21.88 15.51
N GLU A 412 9.46 -21.06 16.50
CA GLU A 412 8.06 -20.75 16.79
C GLU A 412 7.41 -19.97 15.65
N ILE A 413 8.10 -18.97 15.09
CA ILE A 413 7.63 -18.21 13.93
C ILE A 413 7.40 -19.15 12.74
N ILE A 414 8.35 -20.06 12.47
CA ILE A 414 8.21 -21.06 11.40
C ILE A 414 6.99 -21.94 11.62
N ALA A 415 6.82 -22.46 12.84
CA ALA A 415 5.71 -23.34 13.19
C ALA A 415 4.36 -22.62 13.03
N ASN A 416 4.26 -21.38 13.53
CA ASN A 416 3.03 -20.59 13.44
C ASN A 416 2.67 -20.28 11.98
N LEU A 417 3.63 -19.88 11.15
CA LEU A 417 3.40 -19.58 9.73
C LEU A 417 2.97 -20.82 8.94
N LYS A 418 3.58 -21.99 9.21
CA LYS A 418 3.15 -23.27 8.62
C LYS A 418 1.72 -23.61 9.03
N HIS A 419 1.39 -23.49 10.32
CA HIS A 419 0.05 -23.80 10.82
C HIS A 419 -1.02 -22.85 10.25
N LEU A 420 -0.72 -21.54 10.16
CA LEU A 420 -1.57 -20.56 9.49
C LEU A 420 -1.79 -20.92 8.02
N ALA A 421 -0.74 -21.29 7.29
CA ALA A 421 -0.83 -21.61 5.87
C ALA A 421 -1.60 -22.90 5.57
N ASP A 422 -1.35 -23.95 6.36
CA ASP A 422 -1.78 -25.30 6.01
C ASP A 422 -3.07 -25.71 6.72
N CYS A 423 -3.41 -25.10 7.87
CA CYS A 423 -4.54 -25.51 8.70
C CYS A 423 -5.59 -24.42 8.88
N ILE A 424 -5.20 -23.23 9.35
CA ILE A 424 -6.18 -22.22 9.80
C ILE A 424 -6.67 -21.32 8.65
N ASP A 425 -5.75 -20.87 7.79
CA ASP A 425 -6.05 -19.87 6.76
C ASP A 425 -5.47 -20.22 5.37
N PRO A 426 -5.94 -21.32 4.76
CA PRO A 426 -5.42 -21.81 3.49
C PRO A 426 -5.66 -20.84 2.32
N LYS A 427 -6.65 -19.94 2.43
CA LYS A 427 -6.93 -18.93 1.41
C LYS A 427 -5.81 -17.88 1.29
N ARG A 428 -4.98 -17.74 2.32
CA ARG A 428 -3.84 -16.81 2.36
C ARG A 428 -2.50 -17.53 2.53
N ALA A 429 -2.45 -18.84 2.26
CA ALA A 429 -1.26 -19.67 2.42
C ALA A 429 0.00 -19.08 1.75
N GLU A 430 -0.12 -18.53 0.55
CA GLU A 430 1.02 -17.94 -0.17
C GLU A 430 1.61 -16.72 0.53
N MET A 431 0.78 -15.91 1.22
CA MET A 431 1.26 -14.79 2.03
C MET A 431 2.11 -15.30 3.20
N TYR A 432 1.65 -16.32 3.91
CA TYR A 432 2.38 -16.90 5.04
C TYR A 432 3.67 -17.60 4.57
N ARG A 433 3.63 -18.32 3.44
CA ARG A 433 4.81 -18.98 2.85
C ARG A 433 5.87 -17.97 2.37
N ALA A 434 5.46 -16.79 1.89
CA ALA A 434 6.38 -15.71 1.57
C ALA A 434 7.10 -15.20 2.82
N ILE A 435 6.35 -14.94 3.91
CA ILE A 435 6.93 -14.51 5.20
C ILE A 435 7.84 -15.61 5.77
N LEU A 436 7.44 -16.88 5.68
CA LEU A 436 8.21 -18.04 6.11
C LEU A 436 9.55 -18.12 5.37
N SER A 437 9.52 -18.01 4.03
CA SER A 437 10.73 -17.99 3.21
C SER A 437 11.63 -16.81 3.58
N ARG A 438 11.06 -15.61 3.79
CA ARG A 438 11.81 -14.43 4.22
C ARG A 438 12.50 -14.65 5.57
N GLN A 439 11.81 -15.24 6.55
CA GLN A 439 12.39 -15.53 7.87
C GLN A 439 13.57 -16.50 7.78
N LYS A 440 13.47 -17.54 6.94
CA LYS A 440 14.54 -18.53 6.73
C LYS A 440 15.73 -17.96 5.95
N LEU A 441 15.45 -17.10 4.96
CA LEU A 441 16.48 -16.35 4.26
C LEU A 441 17.24 -15.45 5.24
N ASN A 442 16.52 -14.67 6.05
CA ASN A 442 17.12 -13.80 7.06
C ASN A 442 17.99 -14.61 8.03
N PHE A 443 17.50 -15.76 8.53
CA PHE A 443 18.30 -16.67 9.35
C PHE A 443 19.63 -17.06 8.68
N SER A 444 19.57 -17.49 7.41
CA SER A 444 20.78 -17.93 6.68
C SER A 444 21.76 -16.78 6.39
N VAL A 445 21.23 -15.58 6.12
CA VAL A 445 22.05 -14.37 5.90
C VAL A 445 22.72 -13.92 7.18
N ARG A 446 22.04 -13.99 8.34
CA ARG A 446 22.63 -13.61 9.65
C ARG A 446 23.89 -14.39 9.97
N GLU A 447 23.86 -15.70 9.77
CA GLU A 447 25.02 -16.59 10.01
C GLU A 447 26.25 -16.25 9.15
N GLN A 448 26.04 -15.51 8.05
CA GLN A 448 27.07 -15.16 7.08
C GLN A 448 27.27 -13.65 6.96
N PHE A 449 26.65 -12.86 7.84
CA PHE A 449 26.47 -11.42 7.65
C PHE A 449 27.81 -10.68 7.52
N ASP A 450 28.71 -10.86 8.49
CA ASP A 450 30.02 -10.21 8.44
C ASP A 450 30.87 -10.68 7.25
N ARG A 451 30.71 -11.94 6.80
CA ARG A 451 31.38 -12.46 5.60
C ARG A 451 30.89 -11.77 4.34
N ILE A 452 29.58 -11.58 4.20
CA ILE A 452 28.95 -10.93 3.04
C ILE A 452 29.31 -9.44 2.97
N LEU A 453 29.47 -8.77 4.11
CA LEU A 453 29.90 -7.37 4.15
C LEU A 453 31.42 -7.20 3.99
N GLY A 454 32.18 -8.28 4.05
CA GLY A 454 33.63 -8.28 3.84
C GLY A 454 34.00 -8.11 2.37
N THR A 455 35.25 -7.72 2.12
CA THR A 455 35.77 -7.46 0.77
C THR A 455 36.40 -8.69 0.12
N GLU A 456 36.61 -9.75 0.89
CA GLU A 456 37.31 -10.95 0.45
C GLU A 456 36.39 -11.95 -0.26
N HIS A 457 35.07 -11.87 -0.03
CA HIS A 457 34.11 -12.87 -0.52
C HIS A 457 32.81 -12.20 -0.99
N ASP A 458 32.43 -12.43 -2.25
CA ASP A 458 31.17 -11.94 -2.86
C ASP A 458 30.06 -13.00 -2.85
N GLN A 459 30.14 -13.95 -1.91
CA GLN A 459 29.37 -15.20 -1.96
C GLN A 459 28.20 -15.23 -0.97
N LEU A 460 27.00 -15.51 -1.47
CA LEU A 460 25.81 -15.85 -0.69
C LEU A 460 25.44 -17.33 -0.85
N VAL A 461 25.41 -18.10 0.24
CA VAL A 461 25.08 -19.53 0.21
C VAL A 461 23.86 -19.78 1.10
N VAL A 462 22.75 -20.24 0.52
CA VAL A 462 21.52 -20.58 1.24
C VAL A 462 20.98 -21.89 0.69
N ARG A 463 21.51 -23.01 1.20
CA ARG A 463 21.16 -24.35 0.72
C ARG A 463 20.14 -25.03 1.63
N TYR A 464 19.31 -25.90 1.07
CA TYR A 464 18.43 -26.81 1.82
C TYR A 464 17.58 -26.12 2.92
N SER A 465 17.17 -24.88 2.66
CA SER A 465 16.43 -24.05 3.61
C SER A 465 14.92 -24.04 3.32
N GLU A 466 14.46 -24.87 2.38
CA GLU A 466 13.07 -24.93 1.90
C GLU A 466 12.53 -23.56 1.44
N LEU A 467 13.38 -22.69 0.87
CA LEU A 467 12.94 -21.39 0.37
C LEU A 467 12.00 -21.56 -0.83
N THR A 468 10.87 -20.87 -0.83
CA THR A 468 9.96 -20.79 -1.99
C THR A 468 10.06 -19.47 -2.74
N SER A 469 10.74 -18.48 -2.15
CA SER A 469 10.98 -17.14 -2.72
C SER A 469 12.35 -16.64 -2.28
N LEU A 470 12.98 -15.82 -3.13
CA LEU A 470 14.23 -15.10 -2.85
C LEU A 470 13.97 -13.61 -2.55
N GLU A 471 12.76 -13.24 -2.14
CA GLU A 471 12.43 -11.84 -1.83
C GLU A 471 13.33 -11.25 -0.74
N GLY A 472 13.86 -10.08 -1.05
CA GLY A 472 14.77 -9.32 -0.23
C GLY A 472 16.21 -9.84 -0.24
N VAL A 473 16.62 -10.68 -1.21
CA VAL A 473 18.05 -10.79 -1.58
C VAL A 473 18.54 -9.54 -2.29
N GLU A 474 17.64 -8.74 -2.87
CA GLU A 474 18.01 -7.53 -3.64
C GLU A 474 18.67 -6.44 -2.79
N TYR A 475 18.54 -6.47 -1.47
CA TYR A 475 19.29 -5.58 -0.60
C TYR A 475 20.80 -5.86 -0.59
N LEU A 476 21.22 -7.03 -1.09
CA LEU A 476 22.62 -7.44 -1.27
C LEU A 476 23.06 -7.36 -2.74
N ALA A 477 22.25 -6.76 -3.61
CA ALA A 477 22.50 -6.71 -5.06
C ALA A 477 23.85 -6.06 -5.44
N GLY A 478 24.35 -5.12 -4.64
CA GLY A 478 25.67 -4.50 -4.84
C GLY A 478 26.84 -5.31 -4.27
N LEU A 479 26.59 -6.35 -3.47
CA LEU A 479 27.62 -7.06 -2.72
C LEU A 479 27.85 -8.50 -3.21
N VAL A 480 26.83 -9.12 -3.80
CA VAL A 480 26.86 -10.54 -4.16
C VAL A 480 27.15 -10.74 -5.65
N GLY A 481 28.26 -11.42 -5.95
CA GLY A 481 28.64 -11.88 -7.29
C GLY A 481 28.54 -13.40 -7.47
N THR A 482 28.59 -14.18 -6.40
CA THR A 482 28.37 -15.63 -6.42
C THR A 482 27.20 -16.01 -5.52
N ALA A 483 26.22 -16.73 -6.04
CA ALA A 483 25.03 -17.13 -5.29
C ALA A 483 24.75 -18.63 -5.42
N ASP A 484 24.42 -19.26 -4.30
CA ASP A 484 24.09 -20.68 -4.23
C ASP A 484 22.80 -20.90 -3.43
N PHE A 485 21.76 -21.34 -4.13
CA PHE A 485 20.43 -21.63 -3.62
C PHE A 485 20.04 -23.10 -3.81
N GLN A 486 21.01 -24.01 -3.81
CA GLN A 486 20.79 -25.44 -4.02
C GLN A 486 19.82 -26.05 -3.00
N GLY A 487 18.96 -26.97 -3.46
CA GLY A 487 18.14 -27.80 -2.57
C GLY A 487 16.97 -27.07 -1.89
N ASN A 488 16.54 -25.93 -2.43
CA ASN A 488 15.36 -25.22 -1.93
C ASN A 488 14.08 -25.68 -2.65
N GLN A 489 12.99 -24.92 -2.53
CA GLN A 489 11.68 -25.20 -3.15
C GLN A 489 11.31 -24.11 -4.17
N LEU A 490 12.33 -23.55 -4.84
CA LEU A 490 12.13 -22.51 -5.84
C LEU A 490 11.50 -23.12 -7.10
N LYS A 491 10.38 -22.56 -7.55
CA LYS A 491 9.74 -22.93 -8.82
C LYS A 491 10.15 -21.99 -9.96
N GLU A 492 10.65 -20.81 -9.61
CA GLU A 492 11.04 -19.77 -10.54
C GLU A 492 12.18 -18.93 -9.96
N ILE A 493 13.02 -18.37 -10.84
CA ILE A 493 14.12 -17.46 -10.46
C ILE A 493 14.08 -16.11 -11.15
N HIS A 494 13.13 -15.88 -12.06
CA HIS A 494 13.06 -14.64 -12.86
C HIS A 494 12.77 -13.39 -12.04
N ARG A 495 12.28 -13.56 -10.79
CA ARG A 495 12.04 -12.50 -9.82
C ARG A 495 13.28 -12.10 -9.03
N MET A 496 14.39 -12.82 -9.17
CA MET A 496 15.64 -12.51 -8.47
C MET A 496 16.27 -11.23 -9.03
N VAL A 497 16.61 -10.29 -8.15
CA VAL A 497 17.26 -9.03 -8.51
C VAL A 497 18.67 -9.00 -7.91
N LEU A 498 19.62 -9.59 -8.63
CA LEU A 498 21.04 -9.60 -8.29
C LEU A 498 21.87 -9.38 -9.56
N PRO A 499 21.98 -8.13 -10.06
CA PRO A 499 22.48 -7.88 -11.40
C PRO A 499 23.99 -8.08 -11.56
N ASN A 500 24.72 -8.23 -10.46
CA ASN A 500 26.17 -8.47 -10.45
C ASN A 500 26.54 -9.95 -10.34
N VAL A 501 25.57 -10.87 -10.27
CA VAL A 501 25.85 -12.31 -10.12
C VAL A 501 26.46 -12.88 -11.41
N HIS A 502 27.66 -13.42 -11.29
CA HIS A 502 28.40 -14.09 -12.35
C HIS A 502 28.39 -15.62 -12.19
N ASN A 503 28.19 -16.14 -10.97
CA ASN A 503 28.07 -17.57 -10.68
C ASN A 503 26.78 -17.86 -9.91
N LEU A 504 25.90 -18.70 -10.46
CA LEU A 504 24.63 -19.07 -9.83
C LEU A 504 24.47 -20.59 -9.76
N THR A 505 24.16 -21.11 -8.57
CA THR A 505 23.73 -22.49 -8.38
C THR A 505 22.29 -22.52 -7.88
N ILE A 506 21.40 -23.17 -8.62
CA ILE A 506 19.98 -23.38 -8.27
C ILE A 506 19.59 -24.86 -8.41
N SER A 507 20.59 -25.75 -8.35
CA SER A 507 20.40 -27.19 -8.41
C SER A 507 19.42 -27.70 -7.35
N GLU A 508 18.81 -28.86 -7.59
CA GLU A 508 17.89 -29.54 -6.66
C GLU A 508 16.69 -28.68 -6.23
N ASN A 509 16.22 -27.81 -7.13
CA ASN A 509 14.96 -27.08 -6.97
C ASN A 509 13.89 -27.63 -7.95
N PRO A 510 12.59 -27.55 -7.61
CA PRO A 510 11.48 -28.00 -8.46
C PRO A 510 11.19 -27.04 -9.63
N ILE A 511 12.23 -26.64 -10.36
CA ILE A 511 12.15 -25.73 -11.51
C ILE A 511 11.87 -26.56 -12.76
N GLU A 512 10.80 -26.24 -13.47
CA GLU A 512 10.42 -26.89 -14.73
C GLU A 512 10.80 -26.07 -15.97
N SER A 513 10.95 -24.74 -15.81
CA SER A 513 11.35 -23.83 -16.88
C SER A 513 12.08 -22.61 -16.33
N LEU A 514 12.93 -22.01 -17.17
CA LEU A 514 13.61 -20.74 -16.90
C LEU A 514 13.00 -19.65 -17.78
N GLN A 515 12.35 -18.68 -17.13
CA GLN A 515 11.80 -17.50 -17.77
C GLN A 515 12.86 -16.41 -17.97
N PRO A 516 12.70 -15.50 -18.94
CA PRO A 516 13.63 -14.38 -19.14
C PRO A 516 13.95 -13.62 -17.85
N CYS A 517 15.23 -13.38 -17.58
CA CYS A 517 15.69 -12.74 -16.35
C CYS A 517 16.81 -11.73 -16.65
N PRO A 518 16.46 -10.52 -17.14
CA PRO A 518 17.45 -9.52 -17.54
C PRO A 518 18.37 -9.05 -16.42
N SER A 519 17.98 -9.22 -15.14
CA SER A 519 18.86 -8.95 -14.01
C SER A 519 20.15 -9.76 -14.12
N LEU A 520 20.09 -11.03 -14.52
CA LEU A 520 21.26 -11.92 -14.53
C LEU A 520 22.11 -11.82 -15.81
N SER A 521 22.04 -10.70 -16.54
CA SER A 521 22.74 -10.54 -17.84
C SER A 521 24.27 -10.74 -17.79
N HIS A 522 24.89 -10.63 -16.60
CA HIS A 522 26.31 -10.85 -16.35
C HIS A 522 26.68 -12.28 -15.93
N LEU A 523 25.71 -13.20 -15.89
CA LEU A 523 25.92 -14.58 -15.46
C LEU A 523 26.83 -15.35 -16.43
N LYS A 524 27.91 -15.93 -15.89
CA LYS A 524 28.91 -16.72 -16.63
C LYS A 524 28.81 -18.21 -16.33
N PHE A 525 28.43 -18.57 -15.11
CA PHE A 525 28.25 -19.95 -14.68
C PHE A 525 26.85 -20.16 -14.12
N LEU A 526 26.17 -21.20 -14.60
CA LEU A 526 24.88 -21.64 -14.07
C LEU A 526 24.91 -23.14 -13.78
N ALA A 527 24.46 -23.53 -12.59
CA ALA A 527 24.19 -24.92 -12.25
C ALA A 527 22.69 -25.12 -11.96
N ILE A 528 22.06 -26.00 -12.73
CA ILE A 528 20.65 -26.40 -12.65
C ILE A 528 20.49 -27.92 -12.44
N ALA A 529 21.50 -28.57 -11.86
CA ALA A 529 21.51 -30.02 -11.69
C ALA A 529 20.31 -30.50 -10.84
N GLY A 530 19.71 -31.65 -11.16
CA GLY A 530 18.59 -32.18 -10.37
C GLY A 530 17.29 -31.36 -10.43
N THR A 531 17.17 -30.41 -11.36
CA THR A 531 15.91 -29.70 -11.64
C THR A 531 14.99 -30.54 -12.55
N GLN A 532 13.72 -30.13 -12.70
CA GLN A 532 12.70 -30.85 -13.47
C GLN A 532 12.58 -30.36 -14.93
N ILE A 533 13.61 -29.68 -15.42
CA ILE A 533 13.65 -29.12 -16.77
C ILE A 533 13.80 -30.24 -17.79
N SER A 534 12.84 -30.33 -18.72
CA SER A 534 12.74 -31.48 -19.64
C SER A 534 12.85 -31.15 -21.12
N SER A 535 12.90 -29.88 -21.50
CA SER A 535 13.01 -29.49 -22.91
C SER A 535 13.87 -28.25 -23.12
N VAL A 536 14.48 -28.15 -24.30
CA VAL A 536 15.27 -26.97 -24.70
C VAL A 536 14.39 -25.71 -24.75
N ALA A 537 13.15 -25.83 -25.22
CA ALA A 537 12.18 -24.74 -25.23
C ALA A 537 11.91 -24.14 -23.83
N ALA A 538 12.03 -24.93 -22.77
CA ALA A 538 11.83 -24.48 -21.39
C ALA A 538 12.96 -23.59 -20.85
N VAL A 539 14.11 -23.50 -21.53
CA VAL A 539 15.28 -22.73 -21.06
C VAL A 539 15.80 -21.69 -22.05
N MET A 540 15.52 -21.86 -23.35
CA MET A 540 16.01 -20.92 -24.37
C MET A 540 15.58 -19.45 -24.15
N PRO A 541 14.33 -19.13 -23.73
CA PRO A 541 13.96 -17.75 -23.45
C PRO A 541 14.84 -17.08 -22.37
N PHE A 542 15.27 -17.84 -21.37
CA PHE A 542 16.21 -17.36 -20.37
C PHE A 542 17.59 -17.12 -20.99
N PHE A 543 18.16 -18.10 -21.69
CA PHE A 543 19.51 -17.98 -22.25
C PHE A 543 19.64 -16.85 -23.30
N GLN A 544 18.56 -16.50 -24.01
CA GLN A 544 18.52 -15.33 -24.89
C GLN A 544 18.77 -14.00 -24.16
N THR A 545 18.49 -13.95 -22.85
CA THR A 545 18.75 -12.78 -22.00
C THR A 545 20.10 -12.82 -21.29
N ILE A 546 20.84 -13.93 -21.39
CA ILE A 546 22.13 -14.16 -20.72
C ILE A 546 23.25 -14.36 -21.75
N PRO A 547 23.70 -13.29 -22.45
CA PRO A 547 24.71 -13.43 -23.50
C PRO A 547 26.11 -13.78 -22.96
N SER A 548 26.34 -13.62 -21.66
CA SER A 548 27.64 -13.85 -21.02
C SER A 548 27.86 -15.27 -20.50
N LEU A 549 26.88 -16.17 -20.68
CA LEU A 549 26.96 -17.54 -20.16
C LEU A 549 28.11 -18.30 -20.84
N ASP A 550 29.02 -18.84 -20.03
CA ASP A 550 30.19 -19.61 -20.47
C ASP A 550 30.05 -21.09 -20.08
N ARG A 551 29.44 -21.39 -18.92
CA ARG A 551 29.38 -22.75 -18.37
C ARG A 551 27.99 -23.08 -17.84
N LEU A 552 27.47 -24.24 -18.23
CA LEU A 552 26.18 -24.76 -17.76
C LEU A 552 26.33 -26.19 -17.23
N ILE A 553 26.03 -26.40 -15.95
CA ILE A 553 25.85 -27.73 -15.35
C ILE A 553 24.36 -28.06 -15.30
N PHE A 554 23.97 -29.20 -15.87
CA PHE A 554 22.57 -29.63 -15.94
C PHE A 554 22.41 -31.15 -15.82
N CYS A 555 23.36 -31.82 -15.16
CA CYS A 555 23.25 -33.24 -14.84
C CYS A 555 22.00 -33.55 -14.00
N GLU A 556 21.54 -34.79 -14.05
CA GLU A 556 20.35 -35.25 -13.31
C GLU A 556 19.05 -34.47 -13.62
N THR A 557 19.00 -33.83 -14.80
CA THR A 557 17.77 -33.25 -15.36
C THR A 557 17.29 -34.08 -16.55
N PRO A 558 15.98 -34.12 -16.84
CA PRO A 558 15.52 -34.75 -18.08
C PRO A 558 16.07 -34.07 -19.36
N LEU A 559 16.50 -32.81 -19.27
CA LEU A 559 17.18 -32.07 -20.35
C LEU A 559 18.48 -32.74 -20.83
N VAL A 560 19.12 -33.59 -20.02
CA VAL A 560 20.33 -34.34 -20.43
C VAL A 560 20.13 -35.13 -21.71
N GLU A 561 18.94 -35.71 -21.93
CA GLU A 561 18.60 -36.44 -23.15
C GLU A 561 18.58 -35.56 -24.41
N LYS A 562 18.51 -34.23 -24.23
CA LYS A 562 18.47 -33.21 -25.30
C LYS A 562 19.79 -32.44 -25.42
N THR A 563 20.90 -32.99 -24.91
CA THR A 563 22.21 -32.31 -24.91
C THR A 563 22.65 -31.82 -26.30
N GLU A 564 22.47 -32.61 -27.36
CA GLU A 564 22.87 -32.21 -28.73
C GLU A 564 21.98 -31.10 -29.29
N GLU A 565 20.67 -31.13 -28.99
CA GLU A 565 19.74 -30.06 -29.36
C GLU A 565 20.11 -28.75 -28.64
N LEU A 566 20.41 -28.84 -27.35
CA LEU A 566 20.86 -27.69 -26.55
C LEU A 566 22.20 -27.14 -27.06
N ARG A 567 23.14 -28.02 -27.43
CA ARG A 567 24.44 -27.62 -28.00
C ARG A 567 24.29 -26.85 -29.30
N ALA A 568 23.35 -27.26 -30.17
CA ALA A 568 23.07 -26.54 -31.41
C ALA A 568 22.57 -25.10 -31.16
N GLN A 569 21.84 -24.88 -30.07
CA GLN A 569 21.33 -23.56 -29.68
C GLN A 569 22.35 -22.71 -28.90
N LEU A 570 23.30 -23.34 -28.20
CA LEU A 570 24.31 -22.69 -27.36
C LEU A 570 25.74 -23.11 -27.74
N PRO A 571 26.20 -22.84 -28.98
CA PRO A 571 27.46 -23.38 -29.50
C PRO A 571 28.72 -22.89 -28.77
N GLY A 572 28.64 -21.75 -28.06
CA GLY A 572 29.74 -21.18 -27.29
C GLY A 572 29.75 -21.55 -25.80
N VAL A 573 28.73 -22.24 -25.30
CA VAL A 573 28.58 -22.56 -23.87
C VAL A 573 29.14 -23.95 -23.60
N ARG A 574 30.01 -24.08 -22.59
CA ARG A 574 30.48 -25.36 -22.10
C ARG A 574 29.36 -26.08 -21.33
N LEU A 575 28.72 -27.02 -22.02
CA LEU A 575 27.67 -27.89 -21.50
C LEU A 575 28.25 -29.07 -20.71
N ILE A 576 27.84 -29.23 -19.46
CA ILE A 576 28.30 -30.26 -18.52
C ILE A 576 27.08 -31.12 -18.09
N PRO A 577 26.80 -32.24 -18.78
CA PRO A 577 25.64 -33.11 -18.51
C PRO A 577 25.89 -34.17 -17.43
N HIS A 578 27.06 -34.20 -16.80
CA HIS A 578 27.47 -35.16 -15.75
C HIS A 578 28.23 -34.44 -14.63
N TRP A 579 28.25 -35.02 -13.43
CA TRP A 579 29.11 -34.53 -12.35
C TRP A 579 30.59 -34.60 -12.76
N LEU A 580 31.36 -33.57 -12.40
CA LEU A 580 32.79 -33.46 -12.66
C LEU A 580 33.63 -34.20 -11.61
#